data_AF-A0A955MY13-F1
#
_entry.id   AF-A0A955MY13-F1
#
_cell.length_a   1.000
_cell.length_b   1.000
_cell.length_c   1.000
_cell.angle_alpha   90.00
_cell.angle_beta   90.00
_cell.angle_gamma   90.00
#
_symmetry.space_group_name_H-M   'P 1'
#
loop_
_entity.id
_entity.type
_entity.pdbx_description
1 polymer ?
#
loop_
_entity_poly.entity_id
_entity_poly.type
_entity_poly.pdbx_seq_one_letter_code
_entity_poly.pdbx_strand_id
1 'polypeptide(L)'
;FGTLPWCVAWYPRIIHLYKNRGFEKKPFRQWDHRILFLSMLVIVPFVIFCSASSKLPLYILPLFAPLSLISALCWIRWKPDWIGSNRPLTVTLFFAFWVILLVTVRGGMAYWPTDRDTRAFWEEVKDKIPKDRSELVVVNMRRRGLGFYTDYGVEMVTTKSNPYPAFTETERLSEEVHELPTCGHHHVFFVRDREYEEALELIQNSGATYNIQNGPEGVHIITVDPASPEVQVVRLAALGDTRTGDSGQIQLGSALYHTDETNPLNGIVLLGDNISFRGEPEYFEDHFVRPYDALLDAGVSFFAVLGNHDIKGGFSSFQLNHPYLNMKGRRYYSEMFGEELVECFMLDTNTIVGDPQQISWLNKSLQESPATWKIVAMHEPLYGAIERRPEADEQLRERLEPIFVKGGVDLALSGHNHVYQRRVPVKGIHYFTAGSGGKLDRGQNLPDDPGLVVGNDETNVALILEFDEKECRFKAINVLEQVVDEGVIPKEDSGHIGKTETVDQ
;
A
#
# COMPACT_ATOMS: atom_id res chain seq x y z
N PHE A 1 -31.91 24.02 -8.39
CA PHE A 1 -32.25 25.41 -8.06
C PHE A 1 -33.22 25.42 -6.88
N GLY A 2 -32.74 25.74 -5.68
CA GLY A 2 -33.53 25.75 -4.44
C GLY A 2 -34.37 27.03 -4.22
N THR A 3 -34.58 27.83 -5.27
CA THR A 3 -35.28 29.11 -5.18
C THR A 3 -36.80 28.97 -5.38
N LEU A 4 -37.28 27.85 -5.94
CA LEU A 4 -38.68 27.45 -5.86
C LEU A 4 -38.88 26.63 -4.57
N PRO A 5 -39.91 26.92 -3.76
CA PRO A 5 -41.15 27.63 -4.11
C PRO A 5 -41.11 29.16 -3.95
N TRP A 6 -40.02 29.73 -3.45
CA TRP A 6 -39.92 31.15 -3.08
C TRP A 6 -40.05 32.12 -4.26
N CYS A 7 -39.82 31.67 -5.50
CA CYS A 7 -40.03 32.46 -6.72
C CYS A 7 -41.48 32.47 -7.24
N VAL A 8 -42.46 31.79 -6.61
CA VAL A 8 -43.86 31.79 -7.09
C VAL A 8 -44.45 33.20 -7.15
N ALA A 9 -44.04 34.08 -6.23
CA ALA A 9 -44.41 35.50 -6.25
C ALA A 9 -43.88 36.27 -7.49
N TRP A 10 -42.97 35.68 -8.28
CA TRP A 10 -42.42 36.30 -9.49
C TRP A 10 -43.35 36.10 -10.69
N TYR A 11 -44.15 35.03 -10.72
CA TYR A 11 -44.93 34.59 -11.87
C TYR A 11 -45.96 35.63 -12.36
N PRO A 12 -46.74 36.30 -11.48
CA PRO A 12 -47.66 37.36 -11.91
C PRO A 12 -46.96 38.50 -12.63
N ARG A 13 -45.72 38.83 -12.24
CA ARG A 13 -44.92 39.89 -12.85
C ARG A 13 -44.26 39.46 -14.16
N ILE A 14 -43.76 38.22 -14.27
CA ILE A 14 -43.23 37.70 -15.54
C ILE A 14 -44.35 37.70 -16.59
N ILE A 15 -45.55 37.25 -16.22
CA ILE A 15 -46.71 37.28 -17.13
C ILE A 15 -47.12 38.72 -17.45
N HIS A 16 -47.16 39.62 -16.46
CA HIS A 16 -47.52 41.03 -16.69
C HIS A 16 -46.49 41.74 -17.59
N LEU A 17 -45.19 41.54 -17.38
CA LEU A 17 -44.10 42.07 -18.21
C LEU A 17 -44.10 41.48 -19.63
N TYR A 18 -44.48 40.21 -19.77
CA TYR A 18 -44.61 39.55 -21.07
C TYR A 18 -45.84 40.05 -21.84
N LYS A 19 -46.98 40.23 -21.16
CA LYS A 19 -48.24 40.69 -21.76
C LYS A 19 -48.24 42.20 -22.08
N ASN A 20 -47.70 43.02 -21.18
CA ASN A 20 -47.56 44.47 -21.40
C ASN A 20 -46.17 44.72 -21.98
N ARG A 21 -46.04 44.64 -23.31
CA ARG A 21 -44.80 44.91 -24.06
C ARG A 21 -44.06 46.12 -23.47
N GLY A 22 -42.92 45.87 -22.83
CA GLY A 22 -42.13 46.96 -22.26
C GLY A 22 -41.01 46.53 -21.32
N PHE A 23 -40.07 45.71 -21.78
CA PHE A 23 -38.72 46.26 -21.74
C PHE A 23 -38.82 47.51 -22.61
N GLU A 24 -39.12 48.67 -22.02
CA GLU A 24 -39.03 49.92 -22.77
C GLU A 24 -37.68 49.85 -23.49
N LYS A 25 -37.64 50.14 -24.79
CA LYS A 25 -36.40 50.25 -25.56
C LYS A 25 -35.57 51.46 -25.09
N LYS A 26 -35.61 51.78 -23.80
CA LYS A 26 -34.74 52.71 -23.14
C LYS A 26 -33.35 52.09 -23.14
N PRO A 27 -32.35 52.75 -23.74
CA PRO A 27 -30.98 52.27 -23.69
C PRO A 27 -30.57 52.05 -22.23
N PHE A 28 -29.68 51.09 -21.98
CA PHE A 28 -29.25 50.64 -20.65
C PHE A 28 -28.87 51.78 -19.68
N ARG A 29 -28.43 52.93 -20.23
CA ARG A 29 -28.12 54.17 -19.51
C ARG A 29 -29.32 54.88 -18.85
N GLN A 30 -30.54 54.57 -19.26
CA GLN A 30 -31.78 55.20 -18.77
C GLN A 30 -32.55 54.31 -17.79
N TRP A 31 -31.98 53.18 -17.39
CA TRP A 31 -32.57 52.29 -16.37
C TRP A 31 -32.37 52.86 -14.97
N ASP A 32 -33.33 52.63 -14.06
CA ASP A 32 -33.13 52.93 -12.63
C ASP A 32 -31.88 52.19 -12.13
N HIS A 33 -30.93 52.94 -11.56
CA HIS A 33 -29.62 52.42 -11.15
C HIS A 33 -29.70 51.23 -10.18
N ARG A 34 -30.76 51.14 -9.35
CA ARG A 34 -30.97 50.03 -8.41
C ARG A 34 -31.38 48.75 -9.12
N ILE A 35 -32.27 48.87 -10.12
CA ILE A 35 -32.70 47.74 -10.95
C ILE A 35 -31.53 47.25 -11.81
N LEU A 36 -30.74 48.19 -12.33
CA LEU A 36 -29.55 47.90 -13.12
C LEU A 36 -28.52 47.09 -12.31
N PHE A 37 -28.20 47.57 -11.11
CA PHE A 37 -27.26 46.92 -10.20
C PHE A 37 -27.70 45.49 -9.85
N LEU A 38 -28.96 45.30 -9.44
CA LEU A 38 -29.50 43.96 -9.12
C LEU A 38 -29.50 43.04 -10.34
N SER A 39 -29.80 43.56 -11.52
CA SER A 39 -29.79 42.79 -12.76
C SER A 39 -28.37 42.34 -13.12
N MET A 40 -27.38 43.22 -12.97
CA MET A 40 -25.96 42.88 -13.21
C MET A 40 -25.42 41.88 -12.20
N LEU A 41 -25.85 41.94 -10.94
CA LEU A 41 -25.47 40.98 -9.89
C LEU A 41 -25.97 39.55 -10.18
N VAL A 42 -26.98 39.40 -11.03
CA VAL A 42 -27.52 38.09 -11.46
C VAL A 42 -27.00 37.69 -12.84
N ILE A 43 -27.03 38.61 -13.82
CA ILE A 43 -26.69 38.30 -15.21
C ILE A 43 -25.18 38.03 -15.36
N VAL A 44 -24.32 38.82 -14.74
CA VAL A 44 -22.86 38.69 -14.93
C VAL A 44 -22.35 37.34 -14.39
N PRO A 45 -22.65 36.93 -13.13
CA PRO A 45 -22.20 35.61 -12.66
C PRO A 45 -22.87 34.45 -13.40
N PHE A 46 -24.10 34.63 -13.89
CA PHE A 46 -24.77 33.61 -14.72
C PHE A 46 -24.09 33.44 -16.08
N VAL A 47 -23.73 34.53 -16.76
CA VAL A 47 -22.97 34.48 -18.02
C VAL A 47 -21.58 33.88 -17.81
N ILE A 48 -20.89 34.24 -16.72
CA ILE A 48 -19.60 33.63 -16.34
C ILE A 48 -19.79 32.13 -16.11
N PHE A 49 -20.81 31.71 -15.36
CA PHE A 49 -21.11 30.30 -15.13
C PHE A 49 -21.42 29.54 -16.42
N CYS A 50 -22.19 30.13 -17.35
CA CYS A 50 -22.48 29.54 -18.65
C CYS A 50 -21.24 29.44 -19.56
N SER A 51 -20.27 30.35 -19.39
CA SER A 51 -19.06 30.44 -20.22
C SER A 51 -17.87 29.68 -19.64
N ALA A 52 -17.89 29.39 -18.33
CA ALA A 52 -16.81 28.66 -17.66
C ALA A 52 -16.80 27.19 -18.09
N SER A 53 -15.60 26.67 -18.38
CA SER A 53 -15.38 25.26 -18.68
C SER A 53 -15.66 24.36 -17.46
N SER A 54 -15.43 24.89 -16.26
CA SER A 54 -15.76 24.26 -14.99
C SER A 54 -17.14 24.71 -14.51
N LYS A 55 -18.00 23.77 -14.11
CA LYS A 55 -19.36 24.03 -13.60
C LYS A 55 -19.46 23.74 -12.11
N LEU A 56 -18.50 24.22 -11.34
CA LEU A 56 -18.54 24.07 -9.89
C LEU A 56 -19.79 24.76 -9.32
N PRO A 57 -20.55 24.11 -8.41
CA PRO A 57 -21.68 24.74 -7.73
C PRO A 57 -21.31 26.03 -6.98
N LEU A 58 -20.03 26.24 -6.67
CA LEU A 58 -19.54 27.48 -6.05
C LEU A 58 -19.69 28.71 -6.95
N TYR A 59 -19.66 28.56 -8.28
CA TYR A 59 -19.80 29.70 -9.21
C TYR A 59 -21.20 30.32 -9.18
N ILE A 60 -22.20 29.56 -8.74
CA ILE A 60 -23.56 30.08 -8.56
C ILE A 60 -23.81 30.60 -7.14
N LEU A 61 -22.88 30.41 -6.19
CA LEU A 61 -23.01 30.86 -4.81
C LEU A 61 -23.29 32.39 -4.70
N PRO A 62 -22.60 33.26 -5.47
CA PRO A 62 -22.88 34.70 -5.44
C PRO A 62 -24.29 35.07 -5.93
N LEU A 63 -24.97 34.19 -6.67
CA LEU A 63 -26.34 34.42 -7.14
C LEU A 63 -27.37 34.23 -6.03
N PHE A 64 -27.08 33.49 -4.96
CA PHE A 64 -28.09 33.20 -3.93
C PHE A 64 -28.51 34.44 -3.14
N ALA A 65 -27.58 35.32 -2.78
CA ALA A 65 -27.88 36.56 -2.06
C ALA A 65 -28.81 37.52 -2.83
N PRO A 66 -28.53 37.90 -4.09
CA PRO A 66 -29.44 38.77 -4.85
C PRO A 66 -30.77 38.08 -5.14
N LEU A 67 -30.79 36.78 -5.46
CA LEU A 67 -32.04 36.04 -5.71
C LEU A 67 -32.92 35.99 -4.46
N SER A 68 -32.32 35.86 -3.27
CA SER A 68 -33.03 35.90 -2.00
C SER A 68 -33.62 37.28 -1.71
N LEU A 69 -32.84 38.34 -1.94
CA LEU A 69 -33.29 39.73 -1.76
C LEU A 69 -34.43 40.09 -2.73
N ILE A 70 -34.28 39.75 -4.02
CA ILE A 70 -35.32 39.96 -5.04
C ILE A 70 -36.59 39.21 -4.65
N SER A 71 -36.44 37.96 -4.18
CA SER A 71 -37.58 37.19 -3.66
C SER A 71 -38.24 37.94 -2.50
N ALA A 72 -37.52 38.26 -1.43
CA ALA A 72 -38.06 38.96 -0.28
C ALA A 72 -38.80 40.27 -0.66
N LEU A 73 -38.25 41.06 -1.59
CA LEU A 73 -38.90 42.28 -2.10
C LEU A 73 -40.21 41.98 -2.84
N CYS A 74 -40.24 40.94 -3.67
CA CYS A 74 -41.47 40.49 -4.32
C CYS A 74 -42.53 40.07 -3.30
N TRP A 75 -42.11 39.37 -2.24
CA TRP A 75 -42.99 38.92 -1.16
C TRP A 75 -43.58 40.07 -0.34
N ILE A 76 -42.78 41.07 0.03
CA ILE A 76 -43.24 42.25 0.77
C ILE A 76 -44.26 43.04 -0.04
N ARG A 77 -44.02 43.21 -1.34
CA ARG A 77 -44.79 44.14 -2.17
C ARG A 77 -46.05 43.53 -2.80
N TRP A 78 -46.09 42.22 -3.00
CA TRP A 78 -47.14 41.54 -3.78
C TRP A 78 -47.76 40.36 -3.04
N LYS A 79 -47.67 40.34 -1.70
CA LYS A 79 -48.15 39.31 -0.79
C LYS A 79 -49.32 38.51 -1.40
N PRO A 80 -49.10 37.27 -1.86
CA PRO A 80 -50.16 36.51 -2.50
C PRO A 80 -51.32 36.26 -1.52
N ASP A 81 -52.56 36.49 -1.95
CA ASP A 81 -53.75 36.44 -1.07
C ASP A 81 -53.93 35.08 -0.36
N TRP A 82 -53.47 33.99 -0.99
CA TRP A 82 -53.53 32.64 -0.45
C TRP A 82 -52.55 32.37 0.71
N ILE A 83 -51.55 33.23 0.92
CA ILE A 83 -50.58 33.15 2.02
C ILE A 83 -50.92 34.13 3.15
N GLY A 84 -51.66 35.20 2.84
CA GLY A 84 -52.15 36.17 3.81
C GLY A 84 -53.46 35.79 4.50
N SER A 85 -54.20 34.81 3.98
CA SER A 85 -55.44 34.33 4.59
C SER A 85 -55.18 33.21 5.62
N ASN A 86 -56.02 33.08 6.64
CA ASN A 86 -56.05 32.00 7.66
C ASN A 86 -56.30 30.59 7.05
N ARG A 87 -55.57 30.21 6.00
CA ARG A 87 -55.68 28.95 5.26
C ARG A 87 -54.37 28.16 5.36
N PRO A 88 -53.97 27.73 6.58
CA PRO A 88 -52.72 26.98 6.78
C PRO A 88 -52.70 25.70 5.92
N LEU A 89 -53.85 25.06 5.73
CA LEU A 89 -53.98 23.85 4.92
C LEU A 89 -53.52 24.05 3.46
N THR A 90 -53.86 25.17 2.82
CA THR A 90 -53.47 25.43 1.42
C THR A 90 -51.95 25.62 1.28
N VAL A 91 -51.32 26.28 2.25
CA VAL A 91 -49.87 26.47 2.30
C VAL A 91 -49.17 25.13 2.54
N THR A 92 -49.64 24.34 3.51
CA THR A 92 -49.09 23.00 3.81
C THR A 92 -49.20 22.05 2.62
N LEU A 93 -50.35 22.00 1.94
CA LEU A 93 -50.55 21.16 0.75
C LEU A 93 -49.63 21.59 -0.40
N PHE A 94 -49.41 22.88 -0.58
CA PHE A 94 -48.49 23.38 -1.60
C PHE A 94 -47.03 23.00 -1.31
N PHE A 95 -46.57 23.14 -0.06
CA PHE A 95 -45.23 22.67 0.34
C PHE A 95 -45.10 21.15 0.22
N ALA A 96 -46.09 20.38 0.65
CA ALA A 96 -46.10 18.93 0.52
C ALA A 96 -46.02 18.51 -0.96
N PHE A 97 -46.82 19.12 -1.83
CA PHE A 97 -46.74 18.93 -3.28
C PHE A 97 -45.34 19.25 -3.82
N TRP A 98 -44.74 20.37 -3.38
CA TRP A 98 -43.41 20.76 -3.84
C TRP A 98 -42.32 19.79 -3.42
N VAL A 99 -42.36 19.29 -2.18
CA VAL A 99 -41.44 18.25 -1.69
C VAL A 99 -41.59 16.98 -2.51
N ILE A 100 -42.83 16.52 -2.72
CA ILE A 100 -43.11 15.35 -3.56
C ILE A 100 -42.59 15.56 -4.97
N LEU A 101 -42.86 16.72 -5.59
CA LEU A 101 -42.37 17.04 -6.92
C LEU A 101 -40.83 17.02 -6.98
N LEU A 102 -40.13 17.58 -6.00
CA LEU A 102 -38.67 17.55 -5.96
C LEU A 102 -38.13 16.13 -5.85
N VAL A 103 -38.73 15.30 -4.98
CA VAL A 103 -38.34 13.89 -4.84
C VAL A 103 -38.63 13.12 -6.13
N THR A 104 -39.80 13.30 -6.73
CA THR A 104 -40.19 12.65 -7.98
C THR A 104 -39.31 13.07 -9.15
N VAL A 105 -39.02 14.37 -9.30
CA VAL A 105 -38.12 14.87 -10.35
C VAL A 105 -36.71 14.35 -10.12
N ARG A 106 -36.19 14.38 -8.88
CA ARG A 106 -34.84 13.89 -8.57
C ARG A 106 -34.74 12.38 -8.78
N GLY A 107 -35.75 11.62 -8.37
CA GLY A 107 -35.86 10.19 -8.64
C GLY A 107 -35.93 9.91 -10.14
N GLY A 108 -36.80 10.61 -10.87
CA GLY A 108 -36.91 10.48 -12.32
C GLY A 108 -35.60 10.83 -13.04
N MET A 109 -34.88 11.86 -12.60
CA MET A 109 -33.55 12.20 -13.12
C MET A 109 -32.49 11.16 -12.79
N ALA A 110 -32.58 10.49 -11.63
CA ALA A 110 -31.66 9.42 -11.25
C ALA A 110 -31.80 8.17 -12.13
N TYR A 111 -32.99 7.92 -12.67
CA TYR A 111 -33.26 6.84 -13.63
C TYR A 111 -33.36 7.34 -15.08
N TRP A 112 -32.99 8.60 -15.35
CA TRP A 112 -33.05 9.15 -16.69
C TRP A 112 -31.94 8.51 -17.54
N PRO A 113 -32.26 7.85 -18.66
CA PRO A 113 -31.26 7.19 -19.48
C PRO A 113 -30.26 8.21 -20.03
N THR A 114 -28.99 8.00 -19.74
CA THR A 114 -27.87 8.79 -20.24
C THR A 114 -26.71 7.86 -20.51
N ASP A 115 -25.95 8.17 -21.55
CA ASP A 115 -24.62 7.64 -21.89
C ASP A 115 -23.58 7.75 -20.77
N ARG A 116 -23.94 8.35 -19.63
CA ARG A 116 -23.12 8.51 -18.43
C ARG A 116 -23.57 7.64 -17.27
N ASP A 117 -24.65 6.86 -17.41
CA ASP A 117 -25.10 5.94 -16.37
C ASP A 117 -24.05 4.85 -16.19
N THR A 118 -23.28 4.96 -15.11
CA THR A 118 -22.17 4.05 -14.82
C THR A 118 -22.66 2.72 -14.24
N ARG A 119 -23.85 2.71 -13.62
CA ARG A 119 -24.49 1.48 -13.12
C ARG A 119 -24.89 0.58 -14.28
N ALA A 120 -25.59 1.14 -15.27
CA ALA A 120 -26.00 0.39 -16.46
C ALA A 120 -24.77 -0.14 -17.22
N PHE A 121 -23.75 0.71 -17.41
CA PHE A 121 -22.50 0.30 -18.01
C PHE A 121 -21.83 -0.86 -17.26
N TRP A 122 -21.72 -0.78 -15.92
CA TRP A 122 -21.13 -1.84 -15.10
C TRP A 122 -21.86 -3.17 -15.23
N GLU A 123 -23.19 -3.16 -15.16
CA GLU A 123 -24.02 -4.37 -15.30
C GLU A 123 -23.79 -5.10 -16.62
N GLU A 124 -23.44 -4.38 -17.69
CA GLU A 124 -23.19 -4.96 -19.02
C GLU A 124 -21.75 -5.45 -19.24
N VAL A 125 -20.79 -4.97 -18.44
CA VAL A 125 -19.36 -5.31 -18.60
C VAL A 125 -18.82 -6.25 -17.51
N LYS A 126 -19.44 -6.31 -16.33
CA LYS A 126 -18.93 -7.07 -15.17
C LYS A 126 -18.61 -8.54 -15.46
N ASP A 127 -19.40 -9.19 -16.31
CA ASP A 127 -19.24 -10.60 -16.65
C ASP A 127 -18.16 -10.85 -17.72
N LYS A 128 -17.61 -9.79 -18.32
CA LYS A 128 -16.56 -9.84 -19.33
C LYS A 128 -15.16 -9.56 -18.76
N ILE A 129 -15.09 -9.14 -17.50
CA ILE A 129 -13.85 -8.82 -16.80
C ILE A 129 -13.33 -10.09 -16.12
N PRO A 130 -12.02 -10.39 -16.19
CA PRO A 130 -11.40 -11.48 -15.44
C PRO A 130 -11.70 -11.38 -13.94
N LYS A 131 -11.92 -12.53 -13.28
CA LYS A 131 -12.33 -12.55 -11.85
C LYS A 131 -11.16 -12.40 -10.87
N ASP A 132 -9.96 -12.59 -11.36
CA ASP A 132 -8.69 -12.36 -10.69
C ASP A 132 -8.33 -10.87 -10.64
N ARG A 133 -7.16 -10.56 -10.09
CA ARG A 133 -6.72 -9.18 -9.85
C ARG A 133 -6.72 -8.42 -11.18
N SER A 134 -7.53 -7.37 -11.26
CA SER A 134 -7.73 -6.55 -12.45
C SER A 134 -7.75 -5.06 -12.11
N GLU A 135 -7.22 -4.26 -13.02
CA GLU A 135 -7.34 -2.80 -13.05
C GLU A 135 -8.23 -2.38 -14.24
N LEU A 136 -9.14 -1.46 -14.00
CA LEU A 136 -10.09 -0.95 -14.99
C LEU A 136 -9.62 0.42 -15.49
N VAL A 137 -9.15 0.45 -16.73
CA VAL A 137 -8.59 1.66 -17.34
C VAL A 137 -9.62 2.30 -18.27
N VAL A 138 -10.00 3.55 -17.99
CA VAL A 138 -11.05 4.26 -18.75
C VAL A 138 -10.43 5.36 -19.61
N VAL A 139 -10.39 5.15 -20.93
CA VAL A 139 -9.69 6.05 -21.86
C VAL A 139 -10.60 7.19 -22.33
N ASN A 140 -10.30 8.44 -21.95
CA ASN A 140 -11.05 9.65 -22.36
C ASN A 140 -12.57 9.64 -22.07
N MET A 141 -13.08 8.72 -21.26
CA MET A 141 -14.51 8.61 -20.93
C MET A 141 -14.80 9.02 -19.50
N ARG A 142 -15.91 9.72 -19.24
CA ARG A 142 -16.29 10.10 -17.87
C ARG A 142 -17.07 8.98 -17.17
N ARG A 143 -16.37 7.93 -16.70
CA ARG A 143 -16.94 6.82 -15.91
C ARG A 143 -16.42 6.76 -14.47
N ARG A 144 -16.21 7.93 -13.86
CA ARG A 144 -15.71 8.09 -12.47
C ARG A 144 -16.53 7.39 -11.38
N GLY A 145 -17.73 6.93 -11.71
CA GLY A 145 -18.59 6.19 -10.78
C GLY A 145 -18.31 4.69 -10.73
N LEU A 146 -17.40 4.15 -11.55
CA LEU A 146 -17.15 2.70 -11.65
C LEU A 146 -16.71 2.13 -10.30
N GLY A 147 -15.81 2.83 -9.59
CA GLY A 147 -15.34 2.41 -8.26
C GLY A 147 -16.42 2.35 -7.17
N PHE A 148 -17.68 2.72 -7.44
CA PHE A 148 -18.79 2.45 -6.50
C PHE A 148 -19.40 1.04 -6.68
N TYR A 149 -19.09 0.36 -7.79
CA TYR A 149 -19.70 -0.92 -8.15
C TYR A 149 -18.71 -2.09 -8.19
N THR A 150 -17.44 -1.82 -7.96
CA THR A 150 -16.35 -2.80 -8.02
C THR A 150 -15.26 -2.49 -7.00
N ASP A 151 -14.56 -3.53 -6.58
CA ASP A 151 -13.37 -3.46 -5.74
C ASP A 151 -12.07 -3.37 -6.57
N TYR A 152 -12.17 -3.44 -7.91
CA TYR A 152 -11.03 -3.24 -8.81
C TYR A 152 -10.53 -1.78 -8.78
N GLY A 153 -9.23 -1.61 -9.01
CA GLY A 153 -8.65 -0.28 -9.30
C GLY A 153 -9.35 0.34 -10.51
N VAL A 154 -9.66 1.63 -10.47
CA VAL A 154 -10.26 2.35 -11.60
C VAL A 154 -9.41 3.56 -11.94
N GLU A 155 -8.68 3.41 -13.03
CA GLU A 155 -7.71 4.34 -13.58
C GLU A 155 -8.35 5.14 -14.74
N MET A 156 -7.93 6.39 -14.92
CA MET A 156 -8.56 7.32 -15.85
C MET A 156 -7.52 8.01 -16.72
N VAL A 157 -7.24 7.41 -17.88
CA VAL A 157 -6.18 7.89 -18.76
C VAL A 157 -6.69 8.74 -19.93
N THR A 158 -5.78 9.50 -20.53
CA THR A 158 -6.07 10.35 -21.68
C THR A 158 -5.09 10.16 -22.83
N THR A 159 -5.58 10.24 -24.07
CA THR A 159 -4.73 10.30 -25.27
C THR A 159 -4.31 11.73 -25.63
N LYS A 160 -4.74 12.73 -24.84
CA LYS A 160 -4.42 14.13 -25.13
C LYS A 160 -2.99 14.46 -24.72
N SER A 161 -2.21 15.01 -25.65
CA SER A 161 -0.85 15.50 -25.37
C SER A 161 -0.79 16.60 -24.30
N ASN A 162 -1.84 17.43 -24.19
CA ASN A 162 -1.96 18.47 -23.18
C ASN A 162 -3.34 18.38 -22.48
N PRO A 163 -3.48 17.54 -21.45
CA PRO A 163 -4.74 17.39 -20.73
C PRO A 163 -5.09 18.67 -19.96
N TYR A 164 -6.36 18.80 -19.59
CA TYR A 164 -6.79 19.94 -18.78
C TYR A 164 -6.10 19.86 -17.41
N PRO A 165 -5.51 20.96 -16.91
CA PRO A 165 -4.84 20.95 -15.61
C PRO A 165 -5.88 20.67 -14.53
N ALA A 166 -5.88 19.43 -14.05
CA ALA A 166 -6.65 19.00 -12.89
C ALA A 166 -5.74 19.03 -11.66
N PHE A 167 -6.36 18.95 -10.47
CA PHE A 167 -5.60 18.94 -9.20
C PHE A 167 -4.69 17.71 -9.08
N THR A 168 -5.15 16.58 -9.64
CA THR A 168 -4.35 15.39 -9.88
C THR A 168 -4.00 15.38 -11.36
N GLU A 169 -2.72 15.18 -11.69
CA GLU A 169 -2.34 14.97 -13.09
C GLU A 169 -3.09 13.75 -13.63
N THR A 170 -3.58 13.87 -14.87
CA THR A 170 -4.26 12.77 -15.55
C THR A 170 -3.22 12.04 -16.36
N GLU A 171 -2.98 10.78 -16.01
CA GLU A 171 -2.03 9.90 -16.67
C GLU A 171 -2.35 9.74 -18.17
N ARG A 172 -1.30 9.63 -18.97
CA ARG A 172 -1.44 9.40 -20.41
C ARG A 172 -1.59 7.92 -20.69
N LEU A 173 -2.37 7.59 -21.72
CA LEU A 173 -2.50 6.20 -22.17
C LEU A 173 -1.14 5.57 -22.52
N SER A 174 -0.18 6.34 -23.01
CA SER A 174 1.17 5.85 -23.30
C SER A 174 2.00 5.52 -22.06
N GLU A 175 1.73 6.19 -20.93
CA GLU A 175 2.42 5.97 -19.65
C GLU A 175 1.90 4.67 -19.04
N GLU A 176 0.58 4.56 -18.92
CA GLU A 176 -0.12 3.33 -18.52
C GLU A 176 0.33 2.08 -19.31
N VAL A 177 0.39 2.19 -20.64
CA VAL A 177 0.80 1.09 -21.51
C VAL A 177 2.27 0.68 -21.30
N HIS A 178 3.11 1.60 -20.80
CA HIS A 178 4.51 1.33 -20.49
C HIS A 178 4.67 0.43 -19.26
N GLU A 179 3.69 0.41 -18.37
CA GLU A 179 3.72 -0.40 -17.14
C GLU A 179 3.27 -1.86 -17.37
N LEU A 180 2.52 -2.12 -18.43
CA LEU A 180 1.97 -3.45 -18.76
C LEU A 180 2.99 -4.61 -18.69
N PRO A 181 4.24 -4.48 -19.16
CA PRO A 181 5.23 -5.56 -19.08
C PRO A 181 5.71 -5.91 -17.67
N THR A 182 5.43 -5.07 -16.68
CA THR A 182 5.82 -5.26 -15.26
C THR A 182 4.63 -5.54 -14.35
N CYS A 183 3.39 -5.46 -14.86
CA CYS A 183 2.19 -5.60 -14.06
C CYS A 183 1.78 -7.07 -13.85
N GLY A 184 1.71 -7.49 -12.58
CA GLY A 184 1.24 -8.83 -12.15
C GLY A 184 -0.28 -9.02 -12.12
N HIS A 185 -1.05 -8.17 -12.79
CA HIS A 185 -2.51 -8.22 -12.80
C HIS A 185 -3.08 -7.76 -14.15
N HIS A 186 -4.31 -8.15 -14.45
CA HIS A 186 -4.96 -7.81 -15.72
C HIS A 186 -5.20 -6.31 -15.84
N HIS A 187 -4.97 -5.75 -17.02
CA HIS A 187 -5.43 -4.39 -17.34
C HIS A 187 -6.60 -4.46 -18.32
N VAL A 188 -7.73 -3.86 -17.96
CA VAL A 188 -8.95 -3.87 -18.76
C VAL A 188 -9.26 -2.47 -19.25
N PHE A 189 -8.88 -2.18 -20.49
CA PHE A 189 -9.09 -0.90 -21.13
C PHE A 189 -10.49 -0.79 -21.73
N PHE A 190 -11.22 0.25 -21.33
CA PHE A 190 -12.47 0.67 -21.95
C PHE A 190 -12.19 1.84 -22.90
N VAL A 191 -12.26 1.57 -24.21
CA VAL A 191 -11.88 2.53 -25.26
C VAL A 191 -13.06 2.76 -26.21
N ARG A 192 -13.39 4.00 -26.55
CA ARG A 192 -14.45 4.26 -27.57
C ARG A 192 -13.91 4.04 -28.98
N ASP A 193 -14.81 3.77 -29.92
CA ASP A 193 -14.50 3.57 -31.35
C ASP A 193 -13.52 4.61 -31.93
N ARG A 194 -13.65 5.89 -31.53
CA ARG A 194 -12.83 7.00 -32.05
C ARG A 194 -11.37 6.99 -31.56
N GLU A 195 -11.09 6.34 -30.44
CA GLU A 195 -9.75 6.23 -29.83
C GLU A 195 -9.19 4.80 -29.94
N TYR A 196 -9.97 3.87 -30.51
CA TYR A 196 -9.65 2.45 -30.54
C TYR A 196 -8.34 2.15 -31.25
N GLU A 197 -8.14 2.68 -32.46
CA GLU A 197 -6.94 2.43 -33.27
C GLU A 197 -5.66 2.91 -32.56
N GLU A 198 -5.68 4.12 -31.98
CA GLU A 198 -4.54 4.68 -31.24
C GLU A 198 -4.21 3.85 -29.99
N ALA A 199 -5.24 3.46 -29.23
CA ALA A 199 -5.05 2.64 -28.03
C ALA A 199 -4.54 1.24 -28.36
N LEU A 200 -5.09 0.62 -29.41
CA LEU A 200 -4.69 -0.71 -29.85
C LEU A 200 -3.26 -0.71 -30.36
N GLU A 201 -2.84 0.29 -31.12
CA GLU A 201 -1.46 0.43 -31.60
C GLU A 201 -0.46 0.52 -30.43
N LEU A 202 -0.78 1.32 -29.39
CA LEU A 202 0.06 1.41 -28.19
C LEU A 202 0.18 0.07 -27.47
N ILE A 203 -0.95 -0.61 -27.21
CA ILE A 203 -0.97 -1.91 -26.52
C ILE A 203 -0.25 -2.98 -27.36
N GLN A 204 -0.38 -2.97 -28.69
CA GLN A 204 0.36 -3.88 -29.56
C GLN A 204 1.87 -3.64 -29.49
N ASN A 205 2.29 -2.37 -29.42
CA ASN A 205 3.69 -2.00 -29.34
C ASN A 205 4.34 -2.35 -27.99
N SER A 206 3.57 -2.54 -26.91
CA SER A 206 4.11 -3.03 -25.63
C SER A 206 4.49 -4.52 -25.68
N GLY A 207 3.99 -5.27 -26.67
CA GLY A 207 4.22 -6.72 -26.80
C GLY A 207 3.42 -7.56 -25.81
N ALA A 208 2.49 -6.95 -25.05
CA ALA A 208 1.64 -7.67 -24.11
C ALA A 208 0.64 -8.58 -24.84
N THR A 209 0.24 -9.67 -24.17
CA THR A 209 -0.84 -10.54 -24.67
C THR A 209 -2.18 -9.90 -24.33
N TYR A 210 -3.09 -9.81 -25.30
CA TYR A 210 -4.38 -9.17 -25.08
C TYR A 210 -5.51 -9.88 -25.82
N ASN A 211 -6.73 -9.68 -25.33
CA ASN A 211 -7.98 -10.11 -25.93
C ASN A 211 -8.94 -8.92 -26.08
N ILE A 212 -9.74 -8.91 -27.15
CA ILE A 212 -10.65 -7.82 -27.47
C ILE A 212 -12.08 -8.33 -27.48
N GLN A 213 -12.95 -7.62 -26.77
CA GLN A 213 -14.38 -7.88 -26.73
C GLN A 213 -15.16 -6.59 -27.03
N ASN A 214 -16.34 -6.76 -27.64
CA ASN A 214 -17.26 -5.63 -27.82
C ASN A 214 -17.98 -5.32 -26.51
N GLY A 215 -17.91 -4.05 -26.11
CA GLY A 215 -18.65 -3.47 -25.00
C GLY A 215 -19.89 -2.68 -25.48
N PRO A 216 -20.64 -2.10 -24.54
CA PRO A 216 -21.82 -1.30 -24.85
C PRO A 216 -21.46 0.06 -25.46
N GLU A 217 -22.40 0.68 -26.17
CA GLU A 217 -22.32 2.07 -26.64
C GLU A 217 -21.08 2.42 -27.51
N GLY A 218 -20.57 1.47 -28.31
CA GLY A 218 -19.37 1.70 -29.15
C GLY A 218 -18.09 1.80 -28.31
N VAL A 219 -18.01 0.97 -27.26
CA VAL A 219 -16.84 0.81 -26.41
C VAL A 219 -16.23 -0.56 -26.68
N HIS A 220 -14.94 -0.61 -26.95
CA HIS A 220 -14.14 -1.81 -26.99
C HIS A 220 -13.56 -2.10 -25.60
N ILE A 221 -13.57 -3.36 -25.22
CA ILE A 221 -12.96 -3.87 -23.99
C ILE A 221 -11.70 -4.61 -24.42
N ILE A 222 -10.54 -4.04 -24.10
CA ILE A 222 -9.24 -4.67 -24.38
C ILE A 222 -8.71 -5.18 -23.04
N THR A 223 -8.71 -6.49 -22.86
CA THR A 223 -8.14 -7.15 -21.68
C THR A 223 -6.72 -7.54 -22.00
N VAL A 224 -5.76 -6.94 -21.29
CA VAL A 224 -4.36 -7.31 -21.34
C VAL A 224 -4.11 -8.32 -20.22
N ASP A 225 -3.51 -9.46 -20.56
CA ASP A 225 -3.09 -10.47 -19.60
C ASP A 225 -1.94 -9.92 -18.74
N PRO A 226 -1.83 -10.32 -17.45
CA PRO A 226 -0.66 -9.99 -16.66
C PRO A 226 0.60 -10.34 -17.45
N ALA A 227 1.63 -9.50 -17.33
CA ALA A 227 2.96 -10.00 -17.63
C ALA A 227 3.14 -11.29 -16.82
N SER A 228 3.69 -12.36 -17.41
CA SER A 228 4.12 -13.50 -16.58
C SER A 228 4.92 -12.87 -15.46
N PRO A 229 4.49 -12.98 -14.19
CA PRO A 229 5.15 -12.23 -13.14
C PRO A 229 6.60 -12.63 -13.25
N GLU A 230 7.50 -11.66 -13.45
CA GLU A 230 8.87 -11.90 -13.05
C GLU A 230 8.72 -12.44 -11.64
N VAL A 231 9.10 -13.71 -11.46
CA VAL A 231 9.00 -14.37 -10.18
C VAL A 231 9.64 -13.41 -9.20
N GLN A 232 8.84 -12.83 -8.29
CA GLN A 232 9.40 -11.86 -7.39
C GLN A 232 10.44 -12.59 -6.57
N VAL A 233 11.67 -12.12 -6.64
CA VAL A 233 12.76 -12.69 -5.87
C VAL A 233 13.20 -11.67 -4.82
N VAL A 234 13.17 -12.10 -3.56
CA VAL A 234 13.77 -11.36 -2.45
C VAL A 234 15.03 -12.09 -1.98
N ARG A 235 16.15 -11.36 -1.90
CA ARG A 235 17.44 -11.87 -1.45
C ARG A 235 17.88 -11.16 -0.20
N LEU A 236 18.06 -11.91 0.87
CA LEU A 236 18.53 -11.40 2.16
C LEU A 236 19.80 -12.14 2.56
N ALA A 237 20.75 -11.45 3.17
CA ALA A 237 21.81 -12.11 3.94
C ALA A 237 21.53 -11.95 5.43
N ALA A 238 21.95 -12.93 6.24
CA ALA A 238 21.82 -12.93 7.68
C ALA A 238 23.14 -13.35 8.35
N LEU A 239 23.57 -12.57 9.34
CA LEU A 239 24.76 -12.82 10.14
C LEU A 239 24.68 -12.10 11.49
N GLY A 240 25.17 -12.75 12.54
CA GLY A 240 25.20 -12.24 13.91
C GLY A 240 26.62 -12.15 14.46
N ASP A 241 26.74 -11.47 15.60
CA ASP A 241 27.97 -11.36 16.39
C ASP A 241 29.14 -10.74 15.59
N THR A 242 28.79 -9.79 14.72
CA THR A 242 29.65 -9.04 13.80
C THR A 242 30.36 -7.88 14.48
N ARG A 243 30.85 -8.11 15.68
CA ARG A 243 31.33 -7.03 16.56
C ARG A 243 32.83 -6.86 16.60
N THR A 244 33.62 -7.71 15.97
CA THR A 244 35.05 -7.83 16.25
C THR A 244 35.91 -6.85 15.45
N GLY A 245 35.52 -6.47 14.24
CA GLY A 245 36.39 -5.74 13.32
C GLY A 245 37.66 -6.51 12.96
N ASP A 246 37.69 -7.83 13.14
CA ASP A 246 38.87 -8.63 12.84
C ASP A 246 38.95 -8.99 11.36
N SER A 247 40.04 -9.66 10.97
CA SER A 247 40.24 -10.08 9.59
C SER A 247 39.16 -11.05 9.08
N GLY A 248 38.54 -11.84 9.96
CA GLY A 248 37.50 -12.79 9.59
C GLY A 248 36.22 -12.08 9.18
N GLN A 249 35.78 -11.12 10.00
CA GLN A 249 34.61 -10.28 9.69
C GLN A 249 34.81 -9.46 8.41
N ILE A 250 35.99 -8.84 8.22
CA ILE A 250 36.29 -8.04 7.02
C ILE A 250 36.24 -8.90 5.76
N GLN A 251 36.87 -10.08 5.78
CA GLN A 251 36.85 -10.99 4.64
C GLN A 251 35.43 -11.49 4.35
N LEU A 252 34.62 -11.73 5.39
CA LEU A 252 33.21 -12.09 5.19
C LEU A 252 32.41 -10.94 4.56
N GLY A 253 32.67 -9.70 4.96
CA GLY A 253 32.11 -8.50 4.32
C GLY A 253 32.47 -8.41 2.83
N SER A 254 33.73 -8.70 2.46
CA SER A 254 34.15 -8.77 1.06
C SER A 254 33.46 -9.90 0.28
N ALA A 255 33.32 -11.08 0.87
CA ALA A 255 32.61 -12.21 0.24
C ALA A 255 31.13 -11.90 -0.01
N LEU A 256 30.47 -11.20 0.93
CA LEU A 256 29.10 -10.72 0.75
C LEU A 256 29.01 -9.64 -0.34
N TYR A 257 29.98 -8.74 -0.42
CA TYR A 257 30.03 -7.74 -1.48
C TYR A 257 30.13 -8.37 -2.89
N HIS A 258 30.99 -9.36 -3.09
CA HIS A 258 31.05 -10.08 -4.38
C HIS A 258 29.75 -10.83 -4.71
N THR A 259 29.08 -11.35 -3.68
CA THR A 259 27.75 -11.94 -3.84
C THR A 259 26.74 -10.89 -4.30
N ASP A 260 26.74 -9.71 -3.70
CA ASP A 260 25.85 -8.60 -4.05
C ASP A 260 26.11 -8.06 -5.47
N GLU A 261 27.38 -7.92 -5.88
CA GLU A 261 27.74 -7.47 -7.24
C GLU A 261 27.20 -8.39 -8.34
N THR A 262 27.15 -9.70 -8.07
CA THR A 262 26.68 -10.70 -9.04
C THR A 262 25.20 -11.00 -8.90
N ASN A 263 24.65 -10.87 -7.69
CA ASN A 263 23.28 -11.19 -7.36
C ASN A 263 22.78 -10.27 -6.23
N PRO A 264 22.24 -9.08 -6.56
CA PRO A 264 21.97 -8.02 -5.60
C PRO A 264 21.08 -8.44 -4.43
N LEU A 265 21.45 -8.00 -3.23
CA LEU A 265 20.72 -8.22 -1.99
C LEU A 265 19.69 -7.09 -1.79
N ASN A 266 18.50 -7.45 -1.34
CA ASN A 266 17.50 -6.49 -0.86
C ASN A 266 17.84 -5.95 0.54
N GLY A 267 18.67 -6.67 1.30
CA GLY A 267 19.14 -6.23 2.61
C GLY A 267 19.94 -7.28 3.37
N ILE A 268 20.55 -6.83 4.45
CA ILE A 268 21.32 -7.65 5.38
C ILE A 268 20.69 -7.58 6.77
N VAL A 269 20.31 -8.72 7.31
CA VAL A 269 19.73 -8.86 8.65
C VAL A 269 20.85 -9.16 9.65
N LEU A 270 21.12 -8.22 10.56
CA LEU A 270 22.09 -8.42 11.64
C LEU A 270 21.40 -9.04 12.85
N LEU A 271 21.90 -10.20 13.29
CA LEU A 271 21.31 -11.02 14.36
C LEU A 271 21.85 -10.64 15.76
N GLY A 272 22.21 -9.37 15.95
CA GLY A 272 22.64 -8.79 17.22
C GLY A 272 24.13 -9.01 17.53
N ASP A 273 24.59 -8.39 18.61
CA ASP A 273 26.01 -8.23 18.95
C ASP A 273 26.73 -7.50 17.80
N ASN A 274 26.22 -6.31 17.47
CA ASN A 274 26.63 -5.52 16.30
C ASN A 274 27.95 -4.76 16.55
N ILE A 275 28.23 -4.38 17.79
CA ILE A 275 29.43 -3.62 18.18
C ILE A 275 30.16 -4.33 19.33
N SER A 276 31.49 -4.18 19.41
CA SER A 276 32.31 -4.87 20.43
C SER A 276 31.97 -4.50 21.86
N PHE A 277 32.57 -5.30 22.77
CA PHE A 277 32.60 -5.08 24.21
C PHE A 277 31.21 -4.94 24.83
N ARG A 278 30.71 -3.72 24.99
CA ARG A 278 29.41 -3.41 25.61
C ARG A 278 28.59 -2.43 24.76
N GLY A 279 28.86 -2.35 23.45
CA GLY A 279 28.10 -1.55 22.49
C GLY A 279 28.56 -0.09 22.39
N GLU A 280 29.79 0.22 22.82
CA GLU A 280 30.32 1.58 22.89
C GLU A 280 30.38 2.24 21.48
N PRO A 281 29.84 3.46 21.29
CA PRO A 281 29.81 4.13 19.99
C PRO A 281 31.19 4.38 19.37
N GLU A 282 32.24 4.46 20.19
CA GLU A 282 33.62 4.69 19.72
C GLU A 282 34.15 3.59 18.79
N TYR A 283 33.61 2.36 18.88
CA TYR A 283 34.03 1.24 18.03
C TYR A 283 33.17 1.08 16.77
N PHE A 284 32.14 1.91 16.57
CA PHE A 284 31.21 1.73 15.46
C PHE A 284 31.91 1.81 14.09
N GLU A 285 32.82 2.76 13.92
CA GLU A 285 33.59 2.90 12.69
C GLU A 285 34.46 1.65 12.42
N ASP A 286 35.28 1.26 13.40
CA ASP A 286 36.28 0.20 13.18
C ASP A 286 35.69 -1.20 13.08
N HIS A 287 34.52 -1.43 13.71
CA HIS A 287 33.93 -2.76 13.88
C HIS A 287 32.62 -2.96 13.11
N PHE A 288 31.98 -1.91 12.62
CA PHE A 288 30.82 -2.01 11.74
C PHE A 288 31.08 -1.37 10.37
N VAL A 289 31.46 -0.09 10.32
CA VAL A 289 31.62 0.62 9.04
C VAL A 289 32.75 0.01 8.21
N ARG A 290 33.95 -0.14 8.78
CA ARG A 290 35.12 -0.63 8.05
C ARG A 290 34.96 -2.06 7.51
N PRO A 291 34.39 -3.04 8.24
CA PRO A 291 34.17 -4.37 7.67
C PRO A 291 33.16 -4.43 6.51
N TYR A 292 32.29 -3.41 6.39
CA TYR A 292 31.18 -3.39 5.44
C TYR A 292 31.17 -2.15 4.53
N ASP A 293 32.31 -1.47 4.38
CA ASP A 293 32.40 -0.20 3.65
C ASP A 293 31.95 -0.33 2.19
N ALA A 294 32.38 -1.38 1.49
CA ALA A 294 32.00 -1.68 0.12
C ALA A 294 30.49 -1.93 -0.04
N LEU A 295 29.85 -2.61 0.92
CA LEU A 295 28.41 -2.84 0.93
C LEU A 295 27.64 -1.54 1.20
N LEU A 296 28.13 -0.71 2.13
CA LEU A 296 27.55 0.60 2.43
C LEU A 296 27.66 1.55 1.23
N ASP A 297 28.82 1.56 0.55
CA ASP A 297 29.06 2.36 -0.66
C ASP A 297 28.20 1.87 -1.84
N ALA A 298 27.91 0.57 -1.91
CA ALA A 298 26.97 -0.02 -2.88
C ALA A 298 25.49 0.26 -2.55
N GLY A 299 25.20 0.84 -1.38
CA GLY A 299 23.84 1.18 -0.97
C GLY A 299 23.07 0.03 -0.31
N VAL A 300 23.74 -1.05 0.07
CA VAL A 300 23.12 -2.19 0.76
C VAL A 300 22.64 -1.77 2.15
N SER A 301 21.36 -2.03 2.43
CA SER A 301 20.75 -1.68 3.72
C SER A 301 20.91 -2.79 4.75
N PHE A 302 21.28 -2.41 5.99
CA PHE A 302 21.37 -3.33 7.12
C PHE A 302 20.23 -3.11 8.09
N PHE A 303 19.63 -4.20 8.58
CA PHE A 303 18.52 -4.21 9.52
C PHE A 303 18.91 -5.00 10.75
N ALA A 304 19.10 -4.31 11.88
CA ALA A 304 19.67 -4.93 13.07
C ALA A 304 18.63 -5.31 14.13
N VAL A 305 18.95 -6.36 14.88
CA VAL A 305 18.44 -6.59 16.23
C VAL A 305 19.52 -6.26 17.28
N LEU A 306 19.13 -6.10 18.54
CA LEU A 306 20.07 -5.90 19.64
C LEU A 306 20.50 -7.23 20.25
N GLY A 307 21.81 -7.42 20.40
CA GLY A 307 22.38 -8.51 21.17
C GLY A 307 22.64 -8.18 22.63
N ASN A 308 23.07 -9.17 23.38
CA ASN A 308 23.31 -9.00 24.81
C ASN A 308 24.54 -8.14 25.08
N HIS A 309 25.51 -8.05 24.17
CA HIS A 309 26.61 -7.11 24.29
C HIS A 309 26.21 -5.68 23.93
N ASP A 310 25.21 -5.47 23.08
CA ASP A 310 24.76 -4.13 22.67
C ASP A 310 24.05 -3.35 23.79
N ILE A 311 23.45 -4.08 24.74
CA ILE A 311 22.72 -3.47 25.87
C ILE A 311 23.58 -3.34 27.15
N LYS A 312 24.62 -4.16 27.32
CA LYS A 312 25.41 -4.24 28.57
C LYS A 312 26.07 -2.93 28.98
N GLY A 313 26.42 -2.07 28.03
CA GLY A 313 27.10 -0.81 28.29
C GLY A 313 26.16 0.38 28.47
N GLY A 314 24.85 0.18 28.27
CA GLY A 314 23.88 1.27 28.28
C GLY A 314 23.85 2.09 27.00
N PHE A 315 24.52 1.63 25.93
CA PHE A 315 24.65 2.36 24.67
C PHE A 315 23.65 1.95 23.59
N SER A 316 22.69 1.08 23.90
CA SER A 316 21.66 0.64 22.93
C SER A 316 20.95 1.80 22.21
N SER A 317 20.76 2.96 22.86
CA SER A 317 20.16 4.14 22.23
C SER A 317 20.94 4.65 21.01
N PHE A 318 22.27 4.56 21.03
CA PHE A 318 23.09 4.93 19.86
C PHE A 318 22.75 4.04 18.67
N GLN A 319 22.79 2.72 18.87
CA GLN A 319 22.52 1.75 17.81
C GLN A 319 21.09 1.88 17.29
N LEU A 320 20.10 1.97 18.20
CA LEU A 320 18.69 2.12 17.85
C LEU A 320 18.43 3.30 16.91
N ASN A 321 19.18 4.40 17.06
CA ASN A 321 19.02 5.62 16.27
C ASN A 321 20.04 5.75 15.14
N HIS A 322 20.96 4.79 14.98
CA HIS A 322 21.99 4.88 13.95
C HIS A 322 21.40 4.58 12.56
N PRO A 323 21.59 5.45 11.55
CA PRO A 323 20.97 5.29 10.23
C PRO A 323 21.36 3.98 9.54
N TYR A 324 22.61 3.55 9.66
CA TYR A 324 23.06 2.30 9.03
C TYR A 324 22.44 1.04 9.62
N LEU A 325 21.85 1.06 10.83
CA LEU A 325 21.28 -0.13 11.46
C LEU A 325 19.76 -0.26 11.27
N ASN A 326 19.12 0.75 10.67
CA ASN A 326 17.69 0.81 10.30
C ASN A 326 16.65 0.46 11.40
N MET A 327 17.04 0.47 12.67
CA MET A 327 16.11 0.23 13.80
C MET A 327 15.13 1.38 14.02
N LYS A 328 15.49 2.61 13.61
CA LYS A 328 14.62 3.81 13.67
C LYS A 328 14.06 4.09 15.08
N GLY A 329 14.89 3.87 16.11
CA GLY A 329 14.54 4.05 17.52
C GLY A 329 13.75 2.90 18.14
N ARG A 330 13.49 1.80 17.40
CA ARG A 330 12.62 0.69 17.81
C ARG A 330 13.46 -0.52 18.24
N ARG A 331 13.16 -1.08 19.42
CA ARG A 331 13.82 -2.31 19.92
C ARG A 331 13.34 -3.58 19.20
N TYR A 332 12.08 -3.56 18.78
CA TYR A 332 11.44 -4.61 17.99
C TYR A 332 10.59 -3.95 16.90
N TYR A 333 10.59 -4.54 15.71
CA TYR A 333 9.91 -3.99 14.53
C TYR A 333 9.77 -5.07 13.47
N SER A 334 9.03 -4.78 12.40
CA SER A 334 9.07 -5.61 11.19
C SER A 334 9.45 -4.77 9.97
N GLU A 335 9.99 -5.45 8.97
CA GLU A 335 10.32 -4.89 7.65
C GLU A 335 9.81 -5.84 6.57
N MET A 336 9.09 -5.28 5.59
CA MET A 336 8.52 -5.99 4.45
C MET A 336 9.44 -5.83 3.24
N PHE A 337 9.74 -6.94 2.56
CA PHE A 337 10.54 -6.99 1.35
C PHE A 337 9.72 -7.61 0.22
N GLY A 338 9.85 -7.02 -0.96
CA GLY A 338 8.99 -7.35 -2.09
C GLY A 338 7.54 -6.85 -1.88
N GLU A 339 6.66 -7.31 -2.75
CA GLU A 339 5.23 -7.03 -2.75
C GLU A 339 4.55 -8.08 -1.87
N GLU A 340 4.72 -7.94 -0.55
CA GLU A 340 4.18 -8.91 0.42
C GLU A 340 4.79 -10.32 0.30
N LEU A 341 6.02 -10.44 -0.23
CA LEU A 341 6.69 -11.74 -0.34
C LEU A 341 7.36 -12.16 0.98
N VAL A 342 8.14 -11.27 1.61
CA VAL A 342 8.88 -11.62 2.83
C VAL A 342 8.70 -10.53 3.89
N GLU A 343 8.27 -10.90 5.09
CA GLU A 343 8.32 -10.00 6.26
C GLU A 343 9.26 -10.56 7.33
N CYS A 344 10.23 -9.74 7.72
CA CYS A 344 11.16 -10.04 8.82
C CYS A 344 10.69 -9.36 10.11
N PHE A 345 10.37 -10.15 11.14
CA PHE A 345 10.02 -9.70 12.49
C PHE A 345 11.27 -9.69 13.36
N MET A 346 11.76 -8.50 13.65
CA MET A 346 12.98 -8.22 14.41
C MET A 346 12.65 -8.14 15.90
N LEU A 347 13.21 -9.05 16.70
CA LEU A 347 12.93 -9.17 18.14
C LEU A 347 14.12 -8.77 19.00
N ASP A 348 13.81 -8.18 20.15
CA ASP A 348 14.77 -7.96 21.24
C ASP A 348 14.59 -9.04 22.31
N THR A 349 15.34 -10.13 22.18
CA THR A 349 15.30 -11.26 23.13
C THR A 349 15.84 -10.91 24.51
N ASN A 350 16.58 -9.81 24.67
CA ASN A 350 17.14 -9.43 25.96
C ASN A 350 16.08 -9.06 26.99
N THR A 351 14.91 -8.59 26.55
CA THR A 351 13.83 -8.13 27.44
C THR A 351 12.53 -8.89 27.27
N ILE A 352 12.40 -9.72 26.22
CA ILE A 352 11.11 -10.29 25.78
C ILE A 352 10.39 -11.14 26.84
N VAL A 353 11.14 -11.87 27.69
CA VAL A 353 10.57 -12.66 28.80
C VAL A 353 9.87 -11.75 29.83
N GLY A 354 10.34 -10.52 30.01
CA GLY A 354 9.73 -9.52 30.90
C GLY A 354 8.82 -8.50 30.22
N ASP A 355 8.65 -8.58 28.90
CA ASP A 355 8.03 -7.53 28.09
C ASP A 355 6.71 -8.02 27.43
N PRO A 356 5.56 -7.88 28.12
CA PRO A 356 4.27 -8.27 27.57
C PRO A 356 3.85 -7.43 26.35
N GLN A 357 4.42 -6.23 26.17
CA GLN A 357 4.09 -5.37 25.03
C GLN A 357 4.70 -5.95 23.76
N GLN A 358 5.96 -6.36 23.81
CA GLN A 358 6.64 -7.01 22.68
C GLN A 358 5.96 -8.35 22.31
N ILE A 359 5.58 -9.16 23.30
CA ILE A 359 4.83 -10.42 23.07
C ILE A 359 3.49 -10.16 22.38
N SER A 360 2.73 -9.17 22.87
CA SER A 360 1.44 -8.80 22.30
C SER A 360 1.58 -8.26 20.87
N TRP A 361 2.58 -7.39 20.66
CA TRP A 361 2.93 -6.85 19.35
C TRP A 361 3.25 -7.97 18.36
N LEU A 362 4.16 -8.89 18.72
CA LEU A 362 4.57 -10.00 17.85
C LEU A 362 3.38 -10.88 17.46
N ASN A 363 2.59 -11.31 18.45
CA ASN A 363 1.42 -12.16 18.20
C ASN A 363 0.38 -11.45 17.32
N LYS A 364 0.22 -10.14 17.43
CA LYS A 364 -0.68 -9.37 16.56
C LYS A 364 -0.10 -9.24 15.15
N SER A 365 1.16 -8.81 15.04
CA SER A 365 1.84 -8.56 13.76
C SER A 365 1.91 -9.82 12.89
N LEU A 366 2.21 -10.98 13.47
CA LEU A 366 2.23 -12.25 12.72
C LEU A 366 0.84 -12.62 12.16
N GLN A 367 -0.23 -12.33 12.89
CA GLN A 367 -1.60 -12.66 12.47
C GLN A 367 -2.14 -11.69 11.41
N GLU A 368 -1.70 -10.43 11.43
CA GLU A 368 -2.12 -9.40 10.48
C GLU A 368 -1.24 -9.34 9.22
N SER A 369 -0.05 -9.95 9.26
CA SER A 369 0.90 -9.95 8.15
C SER A 369 0.36 -10.68 6.91
N PRO A 370 0.30 -10.00 5.75
CA PRO A 370 -0.06 -10.60 4.47
C PRO A 370 1.09 -11.40 3.84
N ALA A 371 2.29 -11.36 4.44
CA ALA A 371 3.49 -11.86 3.82
C ALA A 371 3.42 -13.37 3.52
N THR A 372 3.90 -13.75 2.32
CA THR A 372 4.06 -15.15 1.95
C THR A 372 5.02 -15.84 2.90
N TRP A 373 6.22 -15.28 3.10
CA TRP A 373 7.23 -15.78 4.02
C TRP A 373 7.30 -14.93 5.29
N LYS A 374 7.19 -15.59 6.44
CA LYS A 374 7.30 -14.94 7.75
C LYS A 374 8.58 -15.40 8.43
N ILE A 375 9.51 -14.47 8.60
CA ILE A 375 10.83 -14.72 9.18
C ILE A 375 10.93 -14.02 10.52
N VAL A 376 11.33 -14.73 11.56
CA VAL A 376 11.72 -14.11 12.83
C VAL A 376 13.23 -13.97 12.89
N ALA A 377 13.72 -12.75 13.15
CA ALA A 377 15.12 -12.45 13.37
C ALA A 377 15.32 -12.03 14.83
N MET A 378 16.27 -12.66 15.52
CA MET A 378 16.51 -12.44 16.95
C MET A 378 17.96 -12.73 17.32
N HIS A 379 18.38 -12.34 18.53
CA HIS A 379 19.76 -12.60 18.96
C HIS A 379 19.91 -13.97 19.61
N GLU A 380 19.14 -14.27 20.66
CA GLU A 380 19.25 -15.56 21.36
C GLU A 380 18.43 -16.66 20.65
N PRO A 381 19.00 -17.86 20.38
CA PRO A 381 18.31 -18.95 19.71
C PRO A 381 17.28 -19.65 20.63
N LEU A 382 16.19 -20.18 20.06
CA LEU A 382 15.29 -21.11 20.78
C LEU A 382 15.87 -22.52 20.88
N TYR A 383 16.65 -22.90 19.87
CA TYR A 383 17.32 -24.18 19.74
C TYR A 383 18.74 -23.94 19.26
N GLY A 384 19.72 -24.59 19.87
CA GLY A 384 21.10 -24.55 19.43
C GLY A 384 21.83 -25.78 19.95
N ALA A 385 22.84 -26.26 19.22
CA ALA A 385 23.66 -27.37 19.74
C ALA A 385 24.55 -26.88 20.90
N ILE A 386 24.84 -25.59 20.98
CA ILE A 386 25.55 -25.00 22.12
C ILE A 386 24.53 -24.31 23.02
N GLU A 387 24.12 -24.97 24.10
CA GLU A 387 23.33 -24.32 25.15
C GLU A 387 24.26 -23.54 26.08
N ARG A 388 24.36 -22.22 25.84
CA ARG A 388 25.12 -21.33 26.74
C ARG A 388 24.35 -21.01 28.00
N ARG A 389 23.01 -21.03 27.94
CA ARG A 389 22.11 -20.66 29.04
C ARG A 389 20.84 -21.52 29.04
N PRO A 390 20.94 -22.83 29.38
CA PRO A 390 19.84 -23.78 29.25
C PRO A 390 18.50 -23.30 29.82
N GLU A 391 18.50 -22.75 31.04
CA GLU A 391 17.29 -22.26 31.71
C GLU A 391 16.68 -21.01 31.01
N ALA A 392 17.51 -20.13 30.46
CA ALA A 392 17.04 -18.94 29.75
C ALA A 392 16.52 -19.29 28.35
N ASP A 393 17.23 -20.20 27.67
CA ASP A 393 16.88 -20.70 26.35
C ASP A 393 15.54 -21.46 26.41
N GLU A 394 15.30 -22.22 27.48
CA GLU A 394 14.01 -22.89 27.75
C GLU A 394 12.87 -21.89 27.99
N GLN A 395 13.07 -20.89 28.85
CA GLN A 395 12.05 -19.85 29.10
C GLN A 395 11.70 -19.05 27.84
N LEU A 396 12.70 -18.78 26.99
CA LEU A 396 12.49 -18.10 25.72
C LEU A 396 11.67 -18.97 24.77
N ARG A 397 12.00 -20.27 24.68
CA ARG A 397 11.29 -21.26 23.86
C ARG A 397 9.84 -21.43 24.29
N GLU A 398 9.57 -21.58 25.58
CA GLU A 398 8.21 -21.72 26.13
C GLU A 398 7.31 -20.53 25.77
N ARG A 399 7.89 -19.33 25.65
CA ARG A 399 7.13 -18.11 25.34
C ARG A 399 6.93 -17.86 23.86
N LEU A 400 7.94 -18.14 23.04
CA LEU A 400 7.95 -17.73 21.64
C LEU A 400 7.48 -18.83 20.68
N GLU A 401 7.83 -20.09 20.94
CA GLU A 401 7.50 -21.20 20.04
C GLU A 401 5.97 -21.30 19.78
N PRO A 402 5.08 -21.20 20.80
CA PRO A 402 3.64 -21.24 20.55
C PRO A 402 3.15 -20.08 19.67
N ILE A 403 3.78 -18.90 19.79
CA ILE A 403 3.43 -17.71 18.99
C ILE A 403 3.91 -17.90 17.55
N PHE A 404 5.12 -18.43 17.36
CA PHE A 404 5.68 -18.68 16.03
C PHE A 404 4.85 -19.71 15.26
N VAL A 405 4.51 -20.84 15.91
CA VAL A 405 3.67 -21.88 15.31
C VAL A 405 2.30 -21.35 14.94
N LYS A 406 1.65 -20.61 15.86
CA LYS A 406 0.33 -20.02 15.60
C LYS A 406 0.38 -18.93 14.51
N GLY A 407 1.48 -18.19 14.45
CA GLY A 407 1.74 -17.11 13.50
C GLY A 407 2.13 -17.58 12.10
N GLY A 408 2.37 -18.88 11.90
CA GLY A 408 2.86 -19.42 10.63
C GLY A 408 4.25 -18.92 10.27
N VAL A 409 5.16 -18.83 11.25
CA VAL A 409 6.56 -18.48 11.01
C VAL A 409 7.23 -19.62 10.25
N ASP A 410 7.92 -19.30 9.16
CA ASP A 410 8.62 -20.29 8.34
C ASP A 410 10.07 -20.47 8.79
N LEU A 411 10.77 -19.35 9.05
CA LEU A 411 12.18 -19.33 9.42
C LEU A 411 12.39 -18.54 10.70
N ALA A 412 13.25 -19.05 11.57
CA ALA A 412 13.76 -18.34 12.75
C ALA A 412 15.29 -18.27 12.69
N LEU A 413 15.80 -17.04 12.62
CA LEU A 413 17.21 -16.71 12.47
C LEU A 413 17.75 -16.16 13.80
N SER A 414 18.90 -16.66 14.23
CA SER A 414 19.50 -16.32 15.52
C SER A 414 21.02 -16.14 15.45
N GLY A 415 21.58 -15.36 16.37
CA GLY A 415 23.01 -15.19 16.59
C GLY A 415 23.44 -15.84 17.91
N HIS A 416 24.20 -15.08 18.72
CA HIS A 416 24.64 -15.34 20.10
C HIS A 416 25.66 -16.46 20.24
N ASN A 417 25.34 -17.63 19.67
CA ASN A 417 26.24 -18.76 19.58
C ASN A 417 27.17 -18.51 18.39
N HIS A 418 28.48 -18.40 18.66
CA HIS A 418 29.48 -17.97 17.67
C HIS A 418 29.86 -19.07 16.67
N VAL A 419 28.84 -19.65 16.04
CA VAL A 419 28.87 -20.80 15.14
C VAL A 419 27.78 -20.63 14.08
N TYR A 420 27.91 -21.38 12.98
CA TYR A 420 26.81 -21.62 12.05
C TYR A 420 26.15 -22.96 12.37
N GLN A 421 24.82 -22.99 12.45
CA GLN A 421 24.05 -24.22 12.64
C GLN A 421 22.74 -24.17 11.86
N ARG A 422 22.39 -25.29 11.23
CA ARG A 422 21.05 -25.57 10.71
C ARG A 422 20.51 -26.82 11.37
N ARG A 423 19.27 -26.76 11.81
CA ARG A 423 18.56 -27.88 12.44
C ARG A 423 17.54 -28.52 11.50
N VAL A 424 17.06 -29.70 11.89
CA VAL A 424 15.81 -30.24 11.36
C VAL A 424 14.65 -29.30 11.72
N PRO A 425 13.63 -29.16 10.85
CA PRO A 425 12.49 -28.32 11.18
C PRO A 425 11.79 -28.80 12.46
N VAL A 426 11.40 -27.86 13.32
CA VAL A 426 10.63 -28.15 14.53
C VAL A 426 9.25 -27.53 14.35
N LYS A 427 8.21 -28.36 14.34
CA LYS A 427 6.81 -27.93 14.11
C LYS A 427 6.63 -27.12 12.81
N GLY A 428 7.33 -27.51 11.75
CA GLY A 428 7.29 -26.83 10.45
C GLY A 428 8.20 -25.60 10.33
N ILE A 429 8.88 -25.21 11.40
CA ILE A 429 9.74 -24.00 11.43
C ILE A 429 11.19 -24.39 11.23
N HIS A 430 11.87 -23.71 10.30
CA HIS A 430 13.29 -23.88 10.01
C HIS A 430 14.13 -22.95 10.90
N TYR A 431 15.05 -23.53 11.68
CA TYR A 431 15.91 -22.78 12.60
C TYR A 431 17.34 -22.72 12.09
N PHE A 432 17.86 -21.49 12.00
CA PHE A 432 19.25 -21.19 11.69
C PHE A 432 19.88 -20.37 12.82
N THR A 433 21.08 -20.78 13.20
CA THR A 433 21.99 -19.96 14.00
C THR A 433 23.13 -19.53 13.09
N ALA A 434 23.25 -18.23 12.84
CA ALA A 434 24.29 -17.63 12.00
C ALA A 434 25.12 -16.62 12.83
N GLY A 435 25.51 -16.99 14.05
CA GLY A 435 26.26 -16.13 14.97
C GLY A 435 27.76 -16.11 14.73
N SER A 436 28.25 -16.69 13.65
CA SER A 436 29.67 -16.71 13.27
C SER A 436 30.08 -15.56 12.35
N GLY A 437 29.37 -14.42 12.35
CA GLY A 437 29.62 -13.32 11.42
C GLY A 437 30.93 -12.55 11.69
N GLY A 438 31.39 -12.52 12.94
CA GLY A 438 32.68 -11.96 13.31
C GLY A 438 33.37 -12.78 14.39
N LYS A 439 32.77 -12.89 15.57
CA LYS A 439 33.31 -13.74 16.63
C LYS A 439 33.10 -15.23 16.31
N LEU A 440 34.10 -16.06 16.62
CA LEU A 440 34.07 -17.52 16.45
C LEU A 440 34.43 -18.24 17.75
N ASP A 441 33.69 -19.29 18.06
CA ASP A 441 34.01 -20.21 19.14
C ASP A 441 34.58 -21.51 18.58
N ARG A 442 35.86 -21.48 18.16
CA ARG A 442 36.52 -22.65 17.57
C ARG A 442 36.68 -23.80 18.56
N GLY A 443 36.48 -25.02 18.08
CA GLY A 443 36.78 -26.24 18.83
C GLY A 443 35.77 -26.50 19.94
N GLN A 444 34.54 -26.02 19.79
CA GLN A 444 33.44 -26.29 20.72
C GLN A 444 33.01 -27.76 20.69
N ASN A 445 33.51 -28.57 19.73
CA ASN A 445 33.07 -29.95 19.50
C ASN A 445 31.54 -30.00 19.50
N LEU A 446 30.94 -29.40 18.47
CA LEU A 446 29.49 -29.32 18.32
C LEU A 446 28.86 -30.64 18.73
N PRO A 447 28.00 -30.66 19.76
CA PRO A 447 27.57 -31.92 20.35
C PRO A 447 26.79 -32.73 19.33
N ASP A 448 26.83 -34.05 19.52
CA ASP A 448 26.06 -35.02 18.75
C ASP A 448 24.57 -34.87 19.09
N ASP A 449 23.98 -33.83 18.52
CA ASP A 449 22.59 -33.44 18.67
C ASP A 449 21.80 -34.02 17.50
N PRO A 450 20.83 -34.92 17.74
CA PRO A 450 20.05 -35.56 16.67
C PRO A 450 19.28 -34.57 15.80
N GLY A 451 19.03 -33.35 16.29
CA GLY A 451 18.35 -32.30 15.54
C GLY A 451 19.29 -31.38 14.76
N LEU A 452 20.60 -31.49 14.90
CA LEU A 452 21.59 -30.72 14.13
C LEU A 452 21.80 -31.40 12.76
N VAL A 453 21.64 -30.63 11.68
CA VAL A 453 21.86 -31.12 10.31
C VAL A 453 23.23 -30.69 9.79
N VAL A 454 23.58 -29.42 9.97
CA VAL A 454 24.88 -28.87 9.63
C VAL A 454 25.35 -27.98 10.77
N GLY A 455 26.63 -28.06 11.10
CA GLY A 455 27.29 -27.23 12.08
C GLY A 455 28.68 -26.84 11.62
N ASN A 456 29.07 -25.58 11.84
CA ASN A 456 30.41 -25.06 11.56
C ASN A 456 30.84 -24.10 12.67
N ASP A 457 32.01 -24.34 13.26
CA ASP A 457 32.66 -23.49 14.25
C ASP A 457 34.09 -23.07 13.83
N GLU A 458 34.52 -23.42 12.62
CA GLU A 458 35.90 -23.23 12.16
C GLU A 458 36.12 -21.89 11.44
N THR A 459 35.13 -21.43 10.69
CA THR A 459 35.21 -20.25 9.82
C THR A 459 33.99 -19.33 9.97
N ASN A 460 34.17 -18.05 9.68
CA ASN A 460 33.07 -17.08 9.67
C ASN A 460 32.14 -17.36 8.49
N VAL A 461 30.84 -17.24 8.73
CA VAL A 461 29.80 -17.63 7.77
C VAL A 461 28.71 -16.57 7.72
N ALA A 462 28.23 -16.30 6.50
CA ALA A 462 27.01 -15.55 6.25
C ALA A 462 25.98 -16.48 5.58
N LEU A 463 24.72 -16.37 6.00
CA LEU A 463 23.60 -17.12 5.43
C LEU A 463 22.87 -16.24 4.41
N ILE A 464 22.84 -16.66 3.16
CA ILE A 464 22.10 -16.01 2.08
C ILE A 464 20.79 -16.78 1.87
N LEU A 465 19.69 -16.06 1.77
CA LEU A 465 18.33 -16.57 1.60
C LEU A 465 17.69 -15.90 0.38
N GLU A 466 17.32 -16.71 -0.61
CA GLU A 466 16.64 -16.28 -1.83
C GLU A 466 15.21 -16.85 -1.81
N PHE A 467 14.22 -15.97 -1.78
CA PHE A 467 12.80 -16.32 -1.70
C PHE A 467 12.11 -16.04 -3.02
N ASP A 468 11.29 -16.98 -3.46
CA ASP A 468 10.16 -16.75 -4.36
C ASP A 468 8.85 -17.21 -3.71
N GLU A 469 7.71 -17.13 -4.39
CA GLU A 469 6.42 -17.52 -3.81
C GLU A 469 6.33 -19.01 -3.40
N LYS A 470 7.20 -19.87 -3.94
CA LYS A 470 7.12 -21.33 -3.84
C LYS A 470 8.23 -21.93 -3.00
N GLU A 471 9.41 -21.31 -2.93
CA GLU A 471 10.54 -21.84 -2.18
C GLU A 471 11.52 -20.77 -1.71
N CYS A 472 12.23 -21.10 -0.63
CA CYS A 472 13.42 -20.40 -0.17
C CYS A 472 14.65 -21.25 -0.50
N ARG A 473 15.52 -20.77 -1.38
CA ARG A 473 16.86 -21.34 -1.55
C ARG A 473 17.79 -20.68 -0.54
N PHE A 474 18.50 -21.48 0.24
CA PHE A 474 19.49 -20.97 1.18
C PHE A 474 20.90 -21.42 0.81
N LYS A 475 21.87 -20.56 1.08
CA LYS A 475 23.30 -20.84 0.90
C LYS A 475 24.10 -20.14 1.99
N ALA A 476 24.84 -20.91 2.76
CA ALA A 476 25.79 -20.41 3.73
C ALA A 476 27.19 -20.39 3.10
N ILE A 477 27.83 -19.22 3.05
CA ILE A 477 29.17 -19.06 2.49
C ILE A 477 30.17 -18.63 3.57
N ASN A 478 31.42 -19.06 3.42
CA ASN A 478 32.51 -18.64 4.29
C ASN A 478 33.32 -17.46 3.72
N VAL A 479 34.36 -17.03 4.46
CA VAL A 479 35.29 -15.95 4.07
C VAL A 479 36.05 -16.17 2.76
N LEU A 480 36.06 -17.40 2.24
CA LEU A 480 36.67 -17.78 0.96
C LEU A 480 35.61 -18.01 -0.14
N GLU A 481 34.36 -17.59 0.10
CA GLU A 481 33.20 -17.78 -0.78
C GLU A 481 32.85 -19.25 -1.03
N GLN A 482 33.35 -20.16 -0.19
CA GLN A 482 33.03 -21.58 -0.29
C GLN A 482 31.70 -21.86 0.41
N VAL A 483 30.89 -22.71 -0.22
CA VAL A 483 29.62 -23.16 0.35
C VAL A 483 29.89 -24.07 1.55
N VAL A 484 29.38 -23.67 2.71
CA VAL A 484 29.38 -24.46 3.96
C VAL A 484 28.10 -25.28 4.06
N ASP A 485 26.98 -24.74 3.59
CA ASP A 485 25.66 -25.38 3.59
C ASP A 485 24.81 -24.80 2.47
N GLU A 486 23.95 -25.61 1.87
CA GLU A 486 22.97 -25.14 0.90
C GLU A 486 21.76 -26.07 0.85
N GLY A 487 20.64 -25.53 0.39
CA GLY A 487 19.42 -26.31 0.21
C GLY A 487 18.24 -25.48 -0.22
N VAL A 488 17.09 -26.14 -0.27
CA VAL A 488 15.81 -25.55 -0.68
C VAL A 488 14.76 -25.90 0.35
N ILE A 489 13.99 -24.91 0.76
CA ILE A 489 12.85 -25.02 1.66
C ILE A 489 11.61 -24.72 0.81
N PRO A 490 10.76 -25.71 0.49
CA PRO A 490 9.51 -25.43 -0.20
C PRO A 490 8.57 -24.67 0.72
N LYS A 491 7.77 -23.76 0.15
CA LYS A 491 6.68 -23.12 0.87
C LYS A 491 5.60 -24.17 1.10
N GLU A 492 5.34 -24.51 2.35
CA GLU A 492 4.22 -25.37 2.67
C GLU A 492 2.91 -24.62 2.40
N ASP A 493 2.00 -25.23 1.64
CA ASP A 493 0.66 -24.69 1.42
C ASP A 493 -0.01 -24.49 2.77
N SER A 494 -0.19 -23.23 3.19
CA SER A 494 -0.80 -22.85 4.47
C SER A 494 -2.27 -23.29 4.60
N GLY A 495 -2.84 -23.90 3.57
CA GLY A 495 -4.08 -24.65 3.66
C GLY A 495 -3.85 -26.04 4.25
N HIS A 496 -3.77 -26.18 5.58
CA HIS A 496 -4.38 -27.27 6.39
C HIS A 496 -3.88 -27.43 7.84
N ILE A 497 -3.14 -26.50 8.46
CA ILE A 497 -2.94 -26.55 9.92
C ILE A 497 -4.12 -25.87 10.63
N GLY A 498 -5.30 -26.45 10.47
CA GLY A 498 -6.54 -25.85 10.93
C GLY A 498 -7.76 -26.73 10.73
N LYS A 499 -7.64 -28.06 10.89
CA LYS A 499 -8.78 -28.96 11.11
C LYS A 499 -8.30 -30.29 11.73
N THR A 500 -8.54 -30.41 13.03
CA THR A 500 -8.86 -31.66 13.74
C THR A 500 -7.96 -32.88 13.49
N GLU A 501 -7.02 -33.11 14.41
CA GLU A 501 -6.87 -34.42 15.03
C GLU A 501 -7.16 -34.27 16.53
N THR A 502 -8.41 -34.52 16.90
CA THR A 502 -8.71 -35.04 18.23
C THR A 502 -8.02 -36.39 18.34
N VAL A 503 -6.93 -36.44 19.10
CA VAL A 503 -6.38 -37.72 19.57
C VAL A 503 -7.34 -38.26 20.61
N ASP A 504 -8.12 -39.23 20.19
CA ASP A 504 -8.80 -40.17 21.08
C ASP A 504 -7.77 -41.23 21.52
N GLN A 505 -7.77 -41.50 22.84
CA GLN A 505 -7.00 -42.48 23.64
C GLN A 505 -5.69 -42.04 24.29
#